data_AF-A0AAV0RJX5-F1
#
_entry.id   AF-A0AAV0RJX5-F1
#
_cell.length_a   1.000
_cell.length_b   1.000
_cell.length_c   1.000
_cell.angle_alpha   90.00
_cell.angle_beta   90.00
_cell.angle_gamma   90.00
#
_symmetry.space_group_name_H-M   'P 1'
#
loop_
_entity.id
_entity.type
_entity.pdbx_description
1 polymer ?
#
loop_
_entity_poly.entity_id
_entity_poly.type
_entity_poly.pdbx_seq_one_letter_code
_entity_poly.pdbx_strand_id
1 'polypeptide(L)'
;MQQNSVSMCELSQFRASSLLPTKTFPAMSTTLAVALPQPLGVREVNFNGRLTSASSTSSRSISLAGGSSRFGSHKCAASTYQPIVDQSEKFHEAAKKGNLIPLHQCLLCDHLTPVLAYRCLVREDERDAPSFLFESVQPGLDASTVGRYSIIGAQPTIEIVAKDNMVTTMYHHENRREEQIVEDPMDVPRKIMEGWTPQLVDELPECFCGGWVGFFSYDTVRYVEKKKMPFSAAPTDDRNLPDMHLGLYDNVIVFDHVDKKSHLIHWVQLDRYSSTEEAYNDGIDRLMNLISRVHDIAPPRLSAGSIMLSPSLFGPKLDVSSMTNEDYKEAVLAAKEHILAGDIFQIVLSQRFERRTYADPFEIYRCLRVVNPSPYMTYLQARGCILVASSPEILTRVKKNKITNRPLAGTVRRGKTPEEDLVLENELLNDKKQCAEHIMLVDLGRNDVGKVSKPGSVKVEKLMNIERYSHVMHISSTVTGEILDDLTSWDVLRAALPVGTVSGAPKVKAMELIDELEVTRRGPYSGGFGGISFNGDMDIALALRTIVFPTSTRYDTMYSYADVSKRREWVAHIQAGAGIVADSNPDDEQRECENKAAGLARAIDLAESSFVNK
;
A
#
# COMPACT_ATOMS: atom_id res chain seq x y z
N MET A 1 -40.57 -32.82 -30.21
CA MET A 1 -41.50 -33.87 -29.73
C MET A 1 -41.60 -33.68 -28.23
N GLN A 2 -42.47 -32.79 -27.76
CA GLN A 2 -43.87 -32.99 -27.36
C GLN A 2 -44.02 -33.56 -25.93
N GLN A 3 -44.94 -32.94 -25.18
CA GLN A 3 -45.45 -33.21 -23.82
C GLN A 3 -44.73 -32.48 -22.68
N ASN A 4 -45.38 -31.81 -21.73
CA ASN A 4 -46.79 -31.48 -21.53
C ASN A 4 -46.90 -30.33 -20.51
N SER A 5 -47.89 -29.46 -20.74
CA SER A 5 -48.48 -28.48 -19.82
C SER A 5 -49.35 -29.14 -18.74
N VAL A 6 -49.54 -28.49 -17.57
CA VAL A 6 -50.77 -28.33 -16.71
C VAL A 6 -50.31 -27.77 -15.35
N SER A 7 -50.53 -26.48 -15.07
CA SER A 7 -51.60 -25.82 -14.28
C SER A 7 -51.39 -25.66 -12.76
N MET A 8 -51.67 -24.44 -12.30
CA MET A 8 -51.87 -23.99 -10.93
C MET A 8 -53.06 -24.70 -10.24
N CYS A 9 -52.97 -24.92 -8.92
CA CYS A 9 -53.84 -24.28 -7.92
C CYS A 9 -53.58 -24.80 -6.49
N GLU A 10 -53.43 -23.83 -5.57
CA GLU A 10 -53.99 -23.73 -4.21
C GLU A 10 -53.62 -24.69 -3.06
N LEU A 11 -53.72 -24.09 -1.85
CA LEU A 11 -53.60 -24.60 -0.47
C LEU A 11 -52.18 -24.41 0.11
N SER A 12 -51.96 -23.73 1.24
CA SER A 12 -52.86 -23.44 2.35
C SER A 12 -52.30 -22.31 3.23
N GLN A 13 -53.24 -21.58 3.83
CA GLN A 13 -53.03 -20.56 4.85
C GLN A 13 -52.39 -21.17 6.12
N PHE A 14 -51.38 -20.49 6.67
CA PHE A 14 -51.08 -20.57 8.10
C PHE A 14 -50.90 -19.15 8.65
N ARG A 15 -51.92 -18.71 9.40
CA ARG A 15 -51.85 -17.62 10.38
C ARG A 15 -51.35 -18.20 11.70
N ALA A 16 -50.36 -17.56 12.33
CA ALA A 16 -50.10 -17.59 13.77
C ALA A 16 -49.21 -16.37 14.10
N SER A 17 -49.79 -15.25 14.54
CA SER A 17 -50.03 -14.88 15.95
C SER A 17 -48.76 -14.49 16.71
N SER A 18 -48.65 -13.17 16.86
CA SER A 18 -47.90 -12.40 17.85
C SER A 18 -47.93 -12.99 19.26
N LEU A 19 -46.76 -13.15 19.89
CA LEU A 19 -46.60 -13.19 21.34
C LEU A 19 -45.23 -12.60 21.73
N LEU A 20 -45.25 -11.33 22.15
CA LEU A 20 -44.21 -10.69 22.96
C LEU A 20 -44.28 -11.24 24.39
N PRO A 21 -43.14 -11.42 25.07
CA PRO A 21 -43.10 -11.32 26.52
C PRO A 21 -42.30 -10.09 26.94
N THR A 22 -43.03 -9.11 27.44
CA THR A 22 -42.56 -8.07 28.36
C THR A 22 -41.97 -8.70 29.62
N LYS A 23 -40.70 -8.39 29.92
CA LYS A 23 -40.12 -8.54 31.27
C LYS A 23 -39.56 -7.20 31.72
N THR A 24 -40.34 -6.52 32.56
CA THR A 24 -39.93 -5.44 33.46
C THR A 24 -39.33 -6.02 34.74
N PHE A 25 -38.28 -5.41 35.29
CA PHE A 25 -37.91 -5.24 36.72
C PHE A 25 -36.42 -4.84 36.82
N PRO A 26 -35.94 -4.17 37.88
CA PRO A 26 -36.36 -2.89 38.45
C PRO A 26 -35.20 -1.85 38.46
N ALA A 27 -35.56 -0.60 38.68
CA ALA A 27 -34.62 0.51 38.89
C ALA A 27 -33.81 0.32 40.19
N MET A 28 -32.48 0.37 40.09
CA MET A 28 -31.60 0.69 41.21
C MET A 28 -30.93 2.03 40.94
N SER A 29 -31.29 2.98 41.79
CA SER A 29 -30.69 4.30 41.95
C SER A 29 -29.32 4.15 42.59
N THR A 30 -28.25 4.47 41.87
CA THR A 30 -26.92 4.64 42.45
C THR A 30 -26.45 6.05 42.19
N THR A 31 -26.59 6.87 43.22
CA THR A 31 -26.09 8.24 43.35
C THR A 31 -24.56 8.20 43.33
N LEU A 32 -23.92 8.77 42.31
CA LEU A 32 -22.48 9.03 42.30
C LEU A 32 -22.27 10.53 42.11
N ALA A 33 -21.88 11.17 43.21
CA ALA A 33 -21.54 12.57 43.31
C ALA A 33 -20.28 12.87 42.49
N VAL A 34 -20.40 13.85 41.58
CA VAL A 34 -19.28 14.46 40.88
C VAL A 34 -18.63 15.46 41.83
N ALA A 35 -17.41 15.17 42.28
CA ALA A 35 -16.59 16.09 43.05
C ALA A 35 -15.66 16.88 42.12
N LEU A 36 -15.84 18.21 42.10
CA LEU A 36 -14.93 19.20 41.53
C LEU A 36 -13.63 19.28 42.35
N PRO A 37 -12.48 19.56 41.71
CA PRO A 37 -11.41 20.29 42.37
C PRO A 37 -11.12 21.63 41.68
N GLN A 38 -11.12 22.70 42.50
CA GLN A 38 -10.58 24.04 42.22
C GLN A 38 -9.29 24.24 43.09
N PRO A 39 -8.48 25.30 42.83
CA PRO A 39 -7.03 25.20 42.72
C PRO A 39 -6.24 25.71 43.93
N LEU A 40 -4.99 25.27 44.05
CA LEU A 40 -3.89 25.83 44.86
C LEU A 40 -2.59 25.45 44.14
N GLY A 41 -1.51 26.22 44.02
CA GLY A 41 -1.09 27.51 44.54
C GLY A 41 0.38 27.68 44.12
N VAL A 42 0.76 28.90 43.75
CA VAL A 42 2.07 29.30 43.19
C VAL A 42 3.18 29.31 44.26
N ARG A 43 4.42 28.94 43.88
CA ARG A 43 5.65 29.43 44.52
C ARG A 43 6.77 29.63 43.49
N GLU A 44 7.28 30.85 43.43
CA GLU A 44 8.48 31.32 42.70
C GLU A 44 9.79 30.85 43.35
N VAL A 45 10.88 30.74 42.58
CA VAL A 45 12.21 31.31 42.91
C VAL A 45 12.98 31.72 41.63
N ASN A 46 13.55 32.92 41.68
CA ASN A 46 14.37 33.67 40.73
C ASN A 46 15.67 33.00 40.21
N PHE A 47 16.13 33.43 39.02
CA PHE A 47 17.54 33.78 38.80
C PHE A 47 17.68 35.02 37.88
N ASN A 48 18.28 36.07 38.44
CA ASN A 48 18.78 37.27 37.78
C ASN A 48 20.21 37.03 37.26
N GLY A 49 20.61 37.63 36.12
CA GLY A 49 22.00 37.54 35.67
C GLY A 49 22.45 38.20 34.36
N ARG A 50 22.05 39.45 34.09
CA ARG A 50 22.73 40.51 33.30
C ARG A 50 23.34 40.26 31.90
N LEU A 51 22.84 41.07 30.97
CA LEU A 51 23.48 41.59 29.74
C LEU A 51 24.70 42.49 30.02
N THR A 52 25.63 42.63 29.05
CA THR A 52 25.94 43.90 28.35
C THR A 52 26.89 43.68 27.15
N SER A 53 26.89 44.69 26.26
CA SER A 53 27.21 44.73 24.83
C SER A 53 28.57 45.34 24.44
N ALA A 54 28.87 45.27 23.11
CA ALA A 54 29.80 46.07 22.28
C ALA A 54 31.30 45.67 22.34
N SER A 55 32.15 45.73 21.29
CA SER A 55 32.19 46.46 20.01
C SER A 55 33.31 45.92 19.09
N SER A 56 33.09 46.02 17.76
CA SER A 56 34.02 46.39 16.66
C SER A 56 35.43 45.76 16.45
N THR A 57 35.62 45.26 15.21
CA THR A 57 36.81 45.35 14.32
C THR A 57 38.20 44.89 14.79
N SER A 58 38.77 43.88 14.11
CA SER A 58 39.97 44.09 13.28
C SER A 58 40.37 42.81 12.52
N SER A 59 40.76 43.04 11.27
CA SER A 59 41.47 42.15 10.37
C SER A 59 42.82 41.68 10.93
N ARG A 60 43.20 40.42 10.70
CA ARG A 60 44.60 40.03 10.42
C ARG A 60 44.68 38.67 9.74
N SER A 61 45.16 38.71 8.51
CA SER A 61 45.84 37.65 7.78
C SER A 61 46.99 37.04 8.59
N ILE A 62 47.21 35.73 8.49
CA ILE A 62 48.54 35.10 8.46
C ILE A 62 48.45 33.85 7.58
N SER A 63 49.32 33.84 6.58
CA SER A 63 49.65 32.77 5.65
C SER A 63 50.78 31.90 6.20
N LEU A 64 50.71 30.59 5.90
CA LEU A 64 51.78 29.65 5.58
C LEU A 64 53.03 29.59 6.49
N ALA A 65 53.21 28.43 7.14
CA ALA A 65 54.52 27.78 7.21
C ALA A 65 54.34 26.26 7.37
N GLY A 66 55.08 25.52 6.55
CA GLY A 66 55.00 24.07 6.45
C GLY A 66 55.58 23.34 7.66
N GLY A 67 55.11 22.10 7.82
CA GLY A 67 55.67 21.12 8.74
C GLY A 67 55.43 19.74 8.18
N SER A 68 56.44 19.16 7.55
CA SER A 68 56.45 17.74 7.23
C SER A 68 56.55 16.92 8.52
N SER A 69 55.60 16.04 8.80
CA SER A 69 55.80 14.96 9.77
C SER A 69 55.00 13.71 9.40
N ARG A 70 55.75 12.72 8.91
CA ARG A 70 55.67 11.28 9.21
C ARG A 70 54.25 10.69 9.28
N PHE A 71 53.88 9.97 8.23
CA PHE A 71 52.84 8.94 8.25
C PHE A 71 53.16 7.91 9.35
N GLY A 72 52.53 8.06 10.50
CA GLY A 72 52.38 6.99 11.47
C GLY A 72 51.34 6.00 10.96
N SER A 73 51.72 4.74 10.86
CA SER A 73 50.78 3.64 10.62
C SER A 73 49.83 3.53 11.81
N HIS A 74 48.68 4.20 11.73
CA HIS A 74 47.59 3.91 12.63
C HIS A 74 46.98 2.57 12.21
N LYS A 75 47.36 1.52 12.93
CA LYS A 75 46.59 0.28 13.01
C LYS A 75 45.13 0.69 13.24
N CYS A 76 44.28 0.39 12.25
CA CYS A 76 42.84 0.44 12.41
C CYS A 76 42.49 -0.35 13.67
N ALA A 77 42.11 0.36 14.72
CA ALA A 77 41.39 -0.25 15.82
C ALA A 77 40.06 -0.69 15.20
N ALA A 78 39.87 -2.00 15.07
CA ALA A 78 38.60 -2.60 14.72
C ALA A 78 37.54 -1.97 15.63
N SER A 79 36.57 -1.30 15.02
CA SER A 79 35.36 -0.86 15.71
C SER A 79 34.78 -2.10 16.39
N THR A 80 34.73 -2.06 17.71
CA THR A 80 34.22 -3.14 18.56
C THR A 80 32.81 -3.51 18.12
N TYR A 81 32.67 -4.67 17.49
CA TYR A 81 31.40 -5.31 17.20
C TYR A 81 30.57 -5.36 18.49
N GLN A 82 29.33 -4.87 18.46
CA GLN A 82 28.38 -5.26 19.49
C GLN A 82 28.18 -6.78 19.37
N PRO A 83 28.22 -7.54 20.48
CA PRO A 83 27.96 -8.97 20.41
C PRO A 83 26.54 -9.16 19.87
N ILE A 84 26.43 -9.78 18.70
CA ILE A 84 25.16 -10.29 18.17
C ILE A 84 24.56 -11.18 19.24
N VAL A 85 23.23 -11.19 19.35
CA VAL A 85 22.55 -12.22 20.13
C VAL A 85 22.90 -13.57 19.50
N ASP A 86 23.63 -14.41 20.23
CA ASP A 86 23.92 -15.77 19.78
C ASP A 86 22.61 -16.53 19.58
N GLN A 87 22.33 -16.87 18.33
CA GLN A 87 21.12 -17.53 17.88
C GLN A 87 21.39 -18.99 17.48
N SER A 88 22.61 -19.50 17.69
CA SER A 88 23.01 -20.82 17.21
C SER A 88 22.11 -21.93 17.76
N GLU A 89 21.89 -21.99 19.07
CA GLU A 89 21.04 -23.03 19.67
C GLU A 89 19.61 -22.99 19.12
N LYS A 90 18.99 -21.80 19.09
CA LYS A 90 17.62 -21.60 18.59
C LYS A 90 17.52 -21.93 17.10
N PHE A 91 18.51 -21.54 16.30
CA PHE A 91 18.57 -21.85 14.87
C PHE A 91 18.63 -23.37 14.64
N HIS A 92 19.49 -24.08 15.36
CA HIS A 92 19.61 -25.53 15.28
C HIS A 92 18.35 -26.27 15.76
N GLU A 93 17.62 -25.72 16.74
CA GLU A 93 16.33 -26.26 17.15
C GLU A 93 15.22 -26.03 16.12
N ALA A 94 15.16 -24.84 15.53
CA ALA A 94 14.24 -24.50 14.45
C ALA A 94 14.50 -25.35 13.20
N ALA A 95 15.77 -25.62 12.89
CA ALA A 95 16.20 -26.44 11.75
C ALA A 95 15.71 -27.89 11.80
N LYS A 96 15.41 -28.41 12.99
CA LYS A 96 14.83 -29.74 13.15
C LYS A 96 13.33 -29.79 12.79
N LYS A 97 12.67 -28.63 12.76
CA LYS A 97 11.22 -28.48 12.58
C LYS A 97 10.83 -27.92 11.21
N GLY A 98 11.78 -27.32 10.49
CA GLY A 98 11.57 -26.87 9.11
C GLY A 98 12.83 -26.33 8.45
N ASN A 99 12.70 -25.98 7.16
CA ASN A 99 13.81 -25.63 6.26
C ASN A 99 13.96 -24.14 5.95
N LEU A 100 13.13 -23.26 6.52
CA LEU A 100 13.22 -21.82 6.30
C LEU A 100 13.20 -21.09 7.65
N ILE A 101 14.34 -20.56 8.07
CA ILE A 101 14.57 -20.09 9.44
C ILE A 101 14.97 -18.62 9.43
N PRO A 102 14.33 -17.76 10.23
CA PRO A 102 14.74 -16.38 10.37
C PRO A 102 15.92 -16.27 11.34
N LEU A 103 16.92 -15.50 10.95
CA LEU A 103 17.90 -14.87 11.83
C LEU A 103 17.54 -13.40 11.96
N HIS A 104 17.70 -12.82 13.15
CA HIS A 104 17.36 -11.42 13.32
C HIS A 104 18.29 -10.68 14.29
N GLN A 105 18.39 -9.37 14.12
CA GLN A 105 19.01 -8.48 15.08
C GLN A 105 18.03 -7.36 15.40
N CYS A 106 17.76 -7.16 16.69
CA CYS A 106 16.94 -6.06 17.17
C CYS A 106 17.85 -4.91 17.61
N LEU A 107 17.61 -3.71 17.09
CA LEU A 107 18.35 -2.48 17.41
C LEU A 107 17.38 -1.38 17.88
N LEU A 108 17.91 -0.33 18.50
CA LEU A 108 17.14 0.88 18.78
C LEU A 108 16.95 1.68 17.48
N CYS A 109 15.76 2.25 17.26
CA CYS A 109 15.45 2.99 16.04
C CYS A 109 15.51 4.52 16.19
N ASP A 110 16.25 5.03 17.17
CA ASP A 110 16.35 6.46 17.50
C ASP A 110 17.22 7.26 16.51
N HIS A 111 18.26 6.63 15.94
CA HIS A 111 19.15 7.28 14.96
C HIS A 111 18.74 7.08 13.49
N LEU A 112 17.87 6.10 13.21
CA LEU A 112 17.54 5.69 11.85
C LEU A 112 16.04 5.82 11.59
N THR A 113 15.67 6.64 10.61
CA THR A 113 14.28 6.71 10.13
C THR A 113 14.05 5.72 9.00
N PRO A 114 12.81 5.24 8.75
CA PRO A 114 12.53 4.35 7.63
C PRO A 114 12.95 4.93 6.26
N VAL A 115 12.74 6.23 6.08
CA VAL A 115 13.13 6.95 4.85
C VAL A 115 14.64 6.90 4.63
N LEU A 116 15.42 7.08 5.70
CA LEU A 116 16.88 7.05 5.61
C LEU A 116 17.39 5.62 5.42
N ALA A 117 16.83 4.65 6.15
CA ALA A 117 17.16 3.24 6.00
C ALA A 117 16.95 2.75 4.57
N TYR A 118 15.82 3.11 3.95
CA TYR A 118 15.55 2.80 2.54
C TYR A 118 16.68 3.31 1.63
N ARG A 119 17.13 4.55 1.86
CA ARG A 119 18.19 5.17 1.05
C ARG A 119 19.59 4.64 1.33
N CYS A 120 19.83 4.08 2.50
CA CYS A 120 21.05 3.30 2.76
C CYS A 120 21.07 1.99 1.95
N LEU A 121 19.89 1.40 1.67
CA LEU A 121 19.78 0.17 0.89
C LEU A 121 19.73 0.41 -0.62
N VAL A 122 19.11 1.50 -1.07
CA VAL A 122 18.89 1.79 -2.50
C VAL A 122 19.34 3.20 -2.83
N ARG A 123 20.36 3.29 -3.68
CA ARG A 123 20.93 4.58 -4.12
C ARG A 123 19.96 5.33 -5.03
N GLU A 124 20.15 6.64 -5.19
CA GLU A 124 19.24 7.48 -6.01
C GLU A 124 19.28 7.16 -7.51
N ASP A 125 20.38 6.56 -7.98
CA ASP A 125 20.60 6.13 -9.36
C ASP A 125 20.10 4.71 -9.66
N GLU A 126 19.84 3.90 -8.63
CA GLU A 126 19.37 2.51 -8.75
C GLU A 126 17.85 2.42 -8.95
N ARG A 127 17.35 3.01 -10.04
CA ARG A 127 15.89 3.19 -10.29
C ARG A 127 15.16 1.92 -10.72
N ASP A 128 15.89 0.96 -11.27
CA ASP A 128 15.36 -0.35 -11.66
C ASP A 128 15.70 -1.46 -10.66
N ALA A 129 16.35 -1.12 -9.52
CA ALA A 129 16.58 -2.07 -8.45
C ALA A 129 15.26 -2.31 -7.71
N PRO A 130 14.73 -3.55 -7.70
CA PRO A 130 13.47 -3.80 -7.03
C PRO A 130 13.61 -3.61 -5.52
N SER A 131 12.68 -2.86 -4.95
CA SER A 131 12.70 -2.47 -3.54
C SER A 131 11.37 -1.87 -3.13
N PHE A 132 11.13 -1.83 -1.83
CA PHE A 132 9.92 -1.21 -1.29
C PHE A 132 10.17 -0.53 0.06
N LEU A 133 9.37 0.49 0.32
CA LEU A 133 9.14 1.08 1.63
C LEU A 133 7.63 1.10 1.85
N PHE A 134 7.17 0.35 2.85
CA PHE A 134 5.79 0.38 3.32
C PHE A 134 5.69 1.16 4.62
N GLU A 135 4.77 2.11 4.65
CA GLU A 135 4.39 2.83 5.86
C GLU A 135 2.88 2.81 5.99
N SER A 136 2.38 2.99 7.22
CA SER A 136 0.96 3.00 7.49
C SER A 136 0.61 4.17 8.40
N VAL A 137 -0.60 4.69 8.25
CA VAL A 137 -1.18 5.69 9.15
C VAL A 137 -2.54 5.20 9.58
N GLN A 138 -2.74 5.11 10.89
CA GLN A 138 -4.02 4.71 11.47
C GLN A 138 -4.97 5.90 11.53
N PRO A 139 -6.20 5.76 11.00
CA PRO A 139 -7.24 6.76 11.16
C PRO A 139 -7.61 6.93 12.64
N GLY A 140 -7.89 8.16 13.08
CA GLY A 140 -8.17 8.49 14.48
C GLY A 140 -9.18 9.63 14.60
N LEU A 141 -9.87 9.70 15.75
CA LEU A 141 -10.92 10.70 16.02
C LEU A 141 -10.38 12.14 15.97
N ASP A 142 -9.28 12.40 16.68
CA ASP A 142 -8.70 13.74 16.83
C ASP A 142 -7.51 13.98 15.88
N ALA A 143 -6.70 12.96 15.63
CA ALA A 143 -5.56 13.03 14.73
C ALA A 143 -5.21 11.64 14.16
N SER A 144 -4.75 11.62 12.92
CA SER A 144 -4.14 10.43 12.32
C SER A 144 -2.82 10.10 13.03
N THR A 145 -2.64 8.86 13.46
CA THR A 145 -1.41 8.41 14.11
C THR A 145 -0.58 7.56 13.16
N VAL A 146 0.75 7.71 13.17
CA VAL A 146 1.63 6.80 12.44
C VAL A 146 1.34 5.37 12.91
N GLY A 147 1.14 4.46 11.95
CA GLY A 147 0.91 3.06 12.25
C GLY A 147 2.13 2.43 12.92
N ARG A 148 1.94 1.31 13.61
CA ARG A 148 2.99 0.71 14.44
C ARG A 148 4.24 0.33 13.64
N TYR A 149 4.07 -0.14 12.40
CA TYR A 149 5.17 -0.70 11.61
C TYR A 149 5.46 0.08 10.33
N SER A 150 6.75 0.21 10.02
CA SER A 150 7.25 0.50 8.67
C SER A 150 8.17 -0.64 8.23
N ILE A 151 8.09 -1.03 6.95
CA ILE A 151 8.77 -2.23 6.45
C ILE A 151 9.55 -1.87 5.20
N ILE A 152 10.78 -2.35 5.12
CA ILE A 152 11.71 -2.06 4.03
C ILE A 152 12.31 -3.36 3.51
N GLY A 153 12.37 -3.48 2.20
CA GLY A 153 13.15 -4.51 1.52
C GLY A 153 13.77 -3.96 0.25
N ALA A 154 14.92 -4.51 -0.12
CA ALA A 154 15.64 -4.15 -1.35
C ALA A 154 16.36 -5.38 -1.87
N GLN A 155 16.61 -5.43 -3.18
CA GLN A 155 17.41 -6.46 -3.83
C GLN A 155 16.86 -7.87 -3.53
N PRO A 156 15.68 -8.22 -4.06
CA PRO A 156 15.09 -9.53 -3.82
C PRO A 156 15.98 -10.65 -4.35
N THR A 157 15.89 -11.84 -3.76
CA THR A 157 16.66 -13.01 -4.22
C THR A 157 16.10 -13.60 -5.50
N ILE A 158 14.78 -13.53 -5.66
CA ILE A 158 14.05 -13.97 -6.85
C ILE A 158 13.13 -12.84 -7.26
N GLU A 159 13.04 -12.60 -8.56
CA GLU A 159 12.11 -11.64 -9.14
C GLU A 159 11.27 -12.32 -10.22
N ILE A 160 9.97 -12.03 -10.24
CA ILE A 160 9.00 -12.54 -11.21
C ILE A 160 8.34 -11.35 -11.88
N VAL A 161 8.42 -11.31 -13.21
CA VAL A 161 7.79 -10.28 -14.04
C VAL A 161 6.89 -10.99 -15.05
N ALA A 162 5.60 -10.68 -15.04
CA ALA A 162 4.65 -11.20 -16.00
C ALA A 162 4.17 -10.10 -16.94
N LYS A 163 4.15 -10.41 -18.23
CA LYS A 163 3.54 -9.59 -19.26
C LYS A 163 2.78 -10.47 -20.25
N ASP A 164 1.48 -10.25 -20.34
CA ASP A 164 0.52 -11.20 -20.90
C ASP A 164 0.86 -12.61 -20.37
N ASN A 165 0.99 -13.63 -21.21
CA ASN A 165 1.35 -14.97 -20.74
C ASN A 165 2.85 -15.23 -20.60
N MET A 166 3.72 -14.25 -20.91
CA MET A 166 5.16 -14.41 -20.77
C MET A 166 5.58 -14.07 -19.34
N VAL A 167 6.14 -15.05 -18.63
CA VAL A 167 6.70 -14.87 -17.29
C VAL A 167 8.21 -14.99 -17.34
N THR A 168 8.89 -13.94 -16.90
CA THR A 168 10.34 -13.93 -16.68
C THR A 168 10.63 -14.08 -15.19
N THR A 169 11.38 -15.12 -14.82
CA THR A 169 11.87 -15.33 -13.46
C THR A 169 13.38 -15.10 -13.42
N MET A 170 13.86 -14.25 -12.52
CA MET A 170 15.27 -13.93 -12.33
C MET A 170 15.71 -14.40 -10.94
N TYR A 171 16.69 -15.29 -10.90
CA TYR A 171 17.34 -15.80 -9.70
C TYR A 171 18.67 -15.05 -9.52
N HIS A 172 18.65 -13.99 -8.72
CA HIS A 172 19.77 -13.04 -8.61
C HIS A 172 21.04 -13.67 -8.02
N HIS A 173 20.91 -14.65 -7.11
CA HIS A 173 22.08 -15.37 -6.58
C HIS A 173 22.77 -16.27 -7.60
N GLU A 174 22.01 -16.86 -8.51
CA GLU A 174 22.52 -17.79 -9.51
C GLU A 174 22.89 -17.07 -10.82
N ASN A 175 22.61 -15.76 -10.92
CA ASN A 175 22.61 -15.00 -12.17
C ASN A 175 21.86 -15.74 -13.29
N ARG A 176 20.78 -16.42 -12.93
CA ARG A 176 19.95 -17.22 -13.84
C ARG A 176 18.67 -16.47 -14.18
N ARG A 177 18.29 -16.49 -15.45
CA ARG A 177 17.03 -15.96 -15.96
C ARG A 177 16.31 -17.05 -16.73
N GLU A 178 15.03 -17.20 -16.45
CA GLU A 178 14.15 -18.15 -17.11
C GLU A 178 12.94 -17.42 -17.69
N GLU A 179 12.52 -17.83 -18.88
CA GLU A 179 11.33 -17.35 -19.54
C GLU A 179 10.43 -18.53 -19.86
N GLN A 180 9.15 -18.38 -19.53
CA GLN A 180 8.15 -19.40 -19.79
C GLN A 180 6.80 -18.77 -20.09
N ILE A 181 6.04 -19.45 -20.93
CA ILE A 181 4.64 -19.12 -21.16
C ILE A 181 3.82 -19.81 -20.06
N VAL A 182 3.14 -19.02 -19.24
CA VAL A 182 2.32 -19.51 -18.12
C VAL A 182 0.91 -18.97 -18.27
N GLU A 183 -0.08 -19.82 -18.04
CA GLU A 183 -1.47 -19.40 -18.10
C GLU A 183 -1.87 -18.48 -16.93
N ASP A 184 -1.32 -18.76 -15.74
CA ASP A 184 -1.52 -17.99 -14.51
C ASP A 184 -0.16 -17.72 -13.85
N PRO A 185 0.38 -16.49 -13.97
CA PRO A 185 1.66 -16.13 -13.37
C PRO A 185 1.70 -16.23 -11.85
N MET A 186 0.55 -16.14 -11.16
CA MET A 186 0.50 -16.24 -9.70
C MET A 186 0.73 -17.68 -9.20
N ASP A 187 0.75 -18.68 -10.09
CA ASP A 187 1.16 -20.05 -9.73
C ASP A 187 2.68 -20.19 -9.59
N VAL A 188 3.46 -19.33 -10.24
CA VAL A 188 4.93 -19.39 -10.20
C VAL A 188 5.48 -19.16 -8.79
N PRO A 189 5.16 -18.05 -8.08
CA PRO A 189 5.64 -17.86 -6.71
C PRO A 189 5.09 -18.92 -5.76
N ARG A 190 3.85 -19.41 -5.97
CA ARG A 190 3.27 -20.52 -5.20
C ARG A 190 4.15 -21.78 -5.32
N LYS A 191 4.48 -22.19 -6.55
CA LYS A 191 5.32 -23.36 -6.83
C LYS A 191 6.73 -23.22 -6.27
N ILE A 192 7.31 -22.02 -6.33
CA ILE A 192 8.64 -21.76 -5.75
C ILE A 192 8.64 -21.97 -4.24
N MET A 193 7.54 -21.65 -3.56
CA MET A 193 7.38 -21.85 -2.11
C MET A 193 6.97 -23.28 -1.73
N GLU A 194 6.68 -24.17 -2.69
CA GLU A 194 6.28 -25.53 -2.39
C GLU A 194 7.39 -26.27 -1.65
N GLY A 195 7.05 -26.90 -0.52
CA GLY A 195 8.01 -27.60 0.34
C GLY A 195 8.76 -26.71 1.32
N TRP A 196 8.53 -25.39 1.32
CA TRP A 196 9.08 -24.52 2.37
C TRP A 196 8.21 -24.58 3.62
N THR A 197 8.85 -24.85 4.76
CA THR A 197 8.24 -24.93 6.08
C THR A 197 8.88 -23.85 6.98
N PRO A 198 8.41 -22.59 6.88
CA PRO A 198 8.95 -21.48 7.65
C PRO A 198 8.76 -21.68 9.16
N GLN A 199 9.80 -21.37 9.94
CA GLN A 199 9.73 -21.39 11.39
C GLN A 199 9.37 -20.00 11.92
N LEU A 200 8.26 -19.92 12.65
CA LEU A 200 7.87 -18.71 13.37
C LEU A 200 8.58 -18.68 14.72
N VAL A 201 9.26 -17.58 15.01
CA VAL A 201 9.93 -17.34 16.30
C VAL A 201 9.24 -16.17 17.01
N ASP A 202 9.09 -16.26 18.32
CA ASP A 202 8.28 -15.35 19.13
C ASP A 202 8.86 -13.93 19.19
N GLU A 203 10.15 -13.78 18.87
CA GLU A 203 10.87 -12.50 18.88
C GLU A 203 10.60 -11.62 17.67
N LEU A 204 10.00 -12.17 16.60
CA LEU A 204 9.64 -11.39 15.42
C LEU A 204 8.32 -10.64 15.64
N PRO A 205 8.18 -9.42 15.10
CA PRO A 205 6.94 -8.69 15.18
C PRO A 205 5.81 -9.40 14.43
N GLU A 206 4.56 -9.27 14.90
CA GLU A 206 3.36 -9.83 14.24
C GLU A 206 2.94 -9.06 12.97
N CYS A 207 3.90 -8.78 12.08
CA CYS A 207 3.71 -8.17 10.78
C CYS A 207 4.52 -8.93 9.71
N PHE A 208 4.48 -8.44 8.46
CA PHE A 208 5.29 -9.01 7.39
C PHE A 208 6.78 -8.93 7.76
N CYS A 209 7.44 -10.09 7.76
CA CYS A 209 8.86 -10.24 8.13
C CYS A 209 9.71 -10.83 6.99
N GLY A 210 9.17 -10.98 5.79
CA GLY A 210 9.83 -11.62 4.65
C GLY A 210 8.84 -12.42 3.82
N GLY A 211 9.11 -12.55 2.52
CA GLY A 211 8.22 -13.18 1.55
C GLY A 211 8.16 -12.42 0.23
N TRP A 212 7.07 -12.61 -0.51
CA TRP A 212 6.84 -11.93 -1.78
C TRP A 212 6.28 -10.53 -1.57
N VAL A 213 6.83 -9.55 -2.27
CA VAL A 213 6.34 -8.16 -2.30
C VAL A 213 6.34 -7.63 -3.72
N GLY A 214 5.29 -6.91 -4.09
CA GLY A 214 5.24 -6.24 -5.38
C GLY A 214 3.84 -5.71 -5.69
N PHE A 215 3.47 -5.73 -6.97
CA PHE A 215 2.17 -5.29 -7.43
C PHE A 215 1.54 -6.26 -8.44
N PHE A 216 0.22 -6.21 -8.47
CA PHE A 216 -0.67 -6.91 -9.39
C PHE A 216 -1.47 -5.83 -10.11
N SER A 217 -1.30 -5.68 -11.42
CA SER A 217 -2.11 -4.74 -12.20
C SER A 217 -3.59 -5.13 -12.20
N TYR A 218 -4.47 -4.21 -12.60
CA TYR A 218 -5.87 -4.52 -12.90
C TYR A 218 -5.97 -5.65 -13.94
N ASP A 219 -5.08 -5.65 -14.93
CA ASP A 219 -5.04 -6.64 -16.01
C ASP A 219 -4.67 -8.05 -15.55
N THR A 220 -4.23 -8.25 -14.29
CA THR A 220 -4.09 -9.60 -13.71
C THR A 220 -5.41 -10.38 -13.65
N VAL A 221 -6.56 -9.69 -13.66
CA VAL A 221 -7.87 -10.34 -13.76
C VAL A 221 -8.01 -11.17 -15.03
N ARG A 222 -7.28 -10.83 -16.10
CA ARG A 222 -7.31 -11.53 -17.38
C ARG A 222 -6.74 -12.96 -17.28
N TYR A 223 -5.87 -13.22 -16.30
CA TYR A 223 -5.41 -14.57 -15.98
C TYR A 223 -6.48 -15.42 -15.28
N VAL A 224 -7.44 -14.78 -14.60
CA VAL A 224 -8.52 -15.45 -13.87
C VAL A 224 -9.74 -15.60 -14.76
N GLU A 225 -10.24 -14.51 -15.32
CA GLU A 225 -11.43 -14.41 -16.17
C GLU A 225 -11.10 -14.61 -17.66
N LYS A 226 -10.25 -15.59 -17.99
CA LYS A 226 -9.64 -15.79 -19.33
C LYS A 226 -10.63 -15.78 -20.50
N LYS A 227 -11.83 -16.36 -20.29
CA LYS A 227 -12.87 -16.47 -21.34
C LYS A 227 -13.60 -15.16 -21.59
N LYS A 228 -13.68 -14.32 -20.57
CA LYS A 228 -14.50 -13.10 -20.54
C LYS A 228 -13.65 -11.85 -20.77
N MET A 229 -12.41 -11.88 -20.31
CA MET A 229 -11.45 -10.78 -20.39
C MET A 229 -10.14 -11.22 -21.06
N PRO A 230 -10.14 -11.76 -22.30
CA PRO A 230 -8.89 -12.18 -22.95
C PRO A 230 -8.00 -10.97 -23.27
N PHE A 231 -6.68 -11.15 -23.23
CA PHE A 231 -5.72 -10.09 -23.58
C PHE A 231 -5.90 -9.51 -24.99
N SER A 232 -6.41 -10.30 -25.93
CA SER A 232 -6.68 -9.88 -27.31
C SER A 232 -7.84 -8.88 -27.44
N ALA A 233 -8.73 -8.82 -26.45
CA ALA A 233 -9.85 -7.88 -26.40
C ALA A 233 -9.59 -6.69 -25.46
N ALA A 234 -8.42 -6.65 -24.82
CA ALA A 234 -8.07 -5.57 -23.90
C ALA A 234 -7.94 -4.23 -24.65
N PRO A 235 -8.20 -3.10 -23.97
CA PRO A 235 -7.86 -1.78 -24.48
C PRO A 235 -6.38 -1.67 -24.86
N THR A 236 -6.04 -0.61 -25.58
CA THR A 236 -4.66 -0.36 -26.01
C THR A 236 -3.72 -0.29 -24.81
N ASP A 237 -2.61 -1.03 -24.86
CA ASP A 237 -1.52 -0.91 -23.89
C ASP A 237 -0.50 0.11 -24.39
N ASP A 238 -0.61 1.33 -23.89
CA ASP A 238 0.21 2.46 -24.31
C ASP A 238 1.46 2.65 -23.42
N ARG A 239 1.54 1.96 -22.29
CA ARG A 239 2.64 2.11 -21.31
C ARG A 239 3.55 0.89 -21.23
N ASN A 240 3.12 -0.26 -21.74
CA ASN A 240 3.87 -1.52 -21.73
C ASN A 240 4.41 -1.87 -20.34
N LEU A 241 3.59 -1.66 -19.30
CA LEU A 241 3.93 -1.99 -17.92
C LEU A 241 3.73 -3.49 -17.68
N PRO A 242 4.48 -4.13 -16.76
CA PRO A 242 4.19 -5.49 -16.35
C PRO A 242 2.77 -5.63 -15.81
N ASP A 243 2.14 -6.76 -16.08
CA ASP A 243 0.84 -7.07 -15.50
C ASP A 243 1.01 -7.52 -14.05
N MET A 244 2.16 -8.13 -13.70
CA MET A 244 2.53 -8.48 -12.34
C MET A 244 4.05 -8.33 -12.16
N HIS A 245 4.46 -7.76 -11.03
CA HIS A 245 5.86 -7.76 -10.58
C HIS A 245 5.90 -8.22 -9.13
N LEU A 246 6.76 -9.20 -8.82
CA LEU A 246 6.99 -9.69 -7.47
C LEU A 246 8.49 -9.89 -7.22
N GLY A 247 8.96 -9.45 -6.06
CA GLY A 247 10.28 -9.79 -5.52
C GLY A 247 10.14 -10.66 -4.28
N LEU A 248 10.97 -11.69 -4.15
CA LEU A 248 11.12 -12.48 -2.93
C LEU A 248 12.20 -11.86 -2.04
N TYR A 249 11.79 -11.31 -0.90
CA TYR A 249 12.67 -10.64 0.05
C TYR A 249 12.88 -11.52 1.27
N ASP A 250 14.08 -12.07 1.37
CA ASP A 250 14.59 -12.77 2.56
C ASP A 250 15.26 -11.80 3.54
N ASN A 251 15.69 -10.63 3.07
CA ASN A 251 16.22 -9.52 3.86
C ASN A 251 15.19 -8.42 3.99
N VAL A 252 14.78 -8.13 5.23
CA VAL A 252 13.87 -7.02 5.52
C VAL A 252 14.27 -6.26 6.78
N ILE A 253 13.87 -4.99 6.84
CA ILE A 253 13.98 -4.18 8.04
C ILE A 253 12.58 -3.75 8.45
N VAL A 254 12.19 -4.10 9.68
CA VAL A 254 10.90 -3.73 10.29
C VAL A 254 11.15 -2.73 11.41
N PHE A 255 10.60 -1.53 11.28
CA PHE A 255 10.58 -0.52 12.34
C PHE A 255 9.32 -0.68 13.17
N ASP A 256 9.45 -0.89 14.49
CA ASP A 256 8.37 -0.79 15.46
C ASP A 256 8.42 0.59 16.12
N HIS A 257 7.53 1.48 15.69
CA HIS A 257 7.45 2.86 16.18
C HIS A 257 6.90 2.96 17.60
N VAL A 258 6.23 1.93 18.10
CA VAL A 258 5.68 1.91 19.47
C VAL A 258 6.78 1.48 20.43
N ASP A 259 7.46 0.37 20.13
CA ASP A 259 8.52 -0.18 20.98
C ASP A 259 9.89 0.50 20.77
N LYS A 260 9.99 1.39 19.77
CA LYS A 260 11.21 2.12 19.38
C LYS A 260 12.36 1.20 18.97
N LYS A 261 12.01 0.13 18.24
CA LYS A 261 12.94 -0.92 17.79
C LYS A 261 12.98 -1.00 16.27
N SER A 262 14.11 -1.43 15.74
CA SER A 262 14.22 -1.94 14.37
C SER A 262 14.68 -3.39 14.38
N HIS A 263 13.94 -4.25 13.69
CA HIS A 263 14.28 -5.65 13.48
C HIS A 263 14.88 -5.79 12.09
N LEU A 264 16.15 -6.14 12.03
CA LEU A 264 16.82 -6.55 10.80
C LEU A 264 16.71 -8.07 10.72
N ILE A 265 16.14 -8.58 9.64
CA ILE A 265 15.74 -9.98 9.53
C ILE A 265 16.32 -10.53 8.23
N HIS A 266 16.96 -11.70 8.34
CA HIS A 266 17.44 -12.49 7.20
C HIS A 266 16.86 -13.91 7.29
N TRP A 267 16.22 -14.39 6.24
CA TRP A 267 15.70 -15.76 6.16
C TRP A 267 16.68 -16.72 5.47
N VAL A 268 17.00 -17.81 6.14
CA VAL A 268 17.93 -18.84 5.67
C VAL A 268 17.15 -20.06 5.18
N GLN A 269 17.35 -20.45 3.92
CA GLN A 269 16.78 -21.68 3.34
C GLN A 269 17.80 -22.82 3.46
N LEU A 270 17.54 -23.79 4.35
CA LEU A 270 18.47 -24.88 4.67
C LEU A 270 18.84 -25.75 3.46
N ASP A 271 17.88 -25.99 2.56
CA ASP A 271 18.04 -26.89 1.42
C ASP A 271 19.12 -26.42 0.42
N ARG A 272 19.64 -25.20 0.58
CA ARG A 272 20.74 -24.65 -0.23
C ARG A 272 22.13 -25.01 0.29
N TYR A 273 22.24 -25.61 1.47
CA TYR A 273 23.51 -25.85 2.14
C TYR A 273 23.74 -27.33 2.40
N SER A 274 25.01 -27.72 2.55
CA SER A 274 25.38 -29.10 2.83
C SER A 274 25.16 -29.49 4.30
N SER A 275 25.13 -28.50 5.19
CA SER A 275 24.92 -28.69 6.63
C SER A 275 24.22 -27.50 7.28
N THR A 276 23.60 -27.72 8.44
CA THR A 276 22.95 -26.66 9.23
C THR A 276 23.96 -25.63 9.74
N GLU A 277 25.17 -26.05 10.07
CA GLU A 277 26.25 -25.17 10.53
C GLU A 277 26.71 -24.23 9.41
N GLU A 278 26.85 -24.74 8.18
CA GLU A 278 27.16 -23.90 7.01
C GLU A 278 26.04 -22.87 6.76
N ALA A 279 24.78 -23.31 6.81
CA ALA A 279 23.62 -22.44 6.65
C ALA A 279 23.56 -21.32 7.72
N TYR A 280 23.86 -21.67 8.98
CA TYR A 280 23.90 -20.71 10.08
C TYR A 280 25.00 -19.66 9.86
N ASN A 281 26.22 -20.09 9.54
CA ASN A 281 27.35 -19.19 9.37
C ASN A 281 27.15 -18.23 8.19
N ASP A 282 26.73 -18.71 7.02
CA ASP A 282 26.40 -17.84 5.88
C ASP A 282 25.22 -16.90 6.19
N GLY A 283 24.21 -17.40 6.91
CA GLY A 283 23.06 -16.61 7.35
C GLY A 283 23.45 -15.46 8.28
N ILE A 284 24.35 -15.70 9.24
CA ILE A 284 24.89 -14.66 10.12
C ILE A 284 25.71 -13.64 9.30
N ASP A 285 26.57 -14.08 8.38
CA ASP A 285 27.34 -13.18 7.53
C ASP A 285 26.44 -12.25 6.69
N ARG A 286 25.33 -12.78 6.15
CA ARG A 286 24.32 -12.01 5.42
C ARG A 286 23.58 -11.02 6.30
N LEU A 287 23.19 -11.43 7.51
CA LEU A 287 22.58 -10.55 8.49
C LEU A 287 23.54 -9.40 8.88
N MET A 288 24.82 -9.69 9.09
CA MET A 288 25.83 -8.68 9.39
C MET A 288 26.07 -7.73 8.23
N ASN A 289 26.02 -8.22 6.99
CA ASN A 289 26.05 -7.35 5.82
C ASN A 289 24.87 -6.37 5.83
N LEU A 290 23.65 -6.84 6.08
CA LEU A 290 22.46 -5.99 6.17
C LEU A 290 22.60 -4.93 7.29
N ILE A 291 23.09 -5.31 8.46
CA ILE A 291 23.34 -4.39 9.58
C ILE A 291 24.36 -3.32 9.19
N SER A 292 25.49 -3.73 8.59
CA SER A 292 26.56 -2.81 8.21
C SER A 292 26.08 -1.75 7.21
N ARG A 293 25.17 -2.12 6.29
CA ARG A 293 24.63 -1.21 5.28
C ARG A 293 23.81 -0.05 5.86
N VAL A 294 23.16 -0.25 7.01
CA VAL A 294 22.30 0.77 7.61
C VAL A 294 22.90 1.47 8.82
N HIS A 295 23.84 0.83 9.52
CA HIS A 295 24.40 1.35 10.77
C HIS A 295 25.86 1.82 10.64
N ASP A 296 26.68 1.13 9.83
CA ASP A 296 28.13 1.38 9.80
C ASP A 296 28.55 2.31 8.64
N ILE A 297 27.62 2.63 7.73
CA ILE A 297 27.85 3.54 6.62
C ILE A 297 27.43 4.96 7.02
N ALA A 298 28.21 5.96 6.58
CA ALA A 298 27.80 7.35 6.67
C ALA A 298 26.49 7.54 5.89
N PRO A 299 25.37 7.89 6.56
CA PRO A 299 24.06 7.91 5.93
C PRO A 299 24.06 8.89 4.75
N PRO A 300 23.35 8.57 3.65
CA PRO A 300 23.27 9.46 2.51
C PRO A 300 22.63 10.79 2.92
N ARG A 301 23.21 11.90 2.46
CA ARG A 301 22.65 13.23 2.69
C ARG A 301 21.45 13.45 1.79
N LEU A 302 20.26 13.21 2.33
CA LEU A 302 19.02 13.55 1.66
C LEU A 302 18.83 15.07 1.66
N SER A 303 18.38 15.62 0.52
CA SER A 303 17.99 17.03 0.45
C SER A 303 16.89 17.30 1.48
N ALA A 304 17.11 18.27 2.39
CA ALA A 304 16.17 18.58 3.45
C ALA A 304 14.78 18.96 2.91
N GLY A 305 14.76 19.71 1.80
CA GLY A 305 13.56 20.36 1.28
C GLY A 305 13.15 21.54 2.15
N SER A 306 12.71 22.65 1.54
CA SER A 306 12.09 23.74 2.29
C SER A 306 10.60 23.74 1.99
N ILE A 307 9.78 23.47 3.00
CA ILE A 307 8.33 23.34 2.84
C ILE A 307 7.68 24.66 3.28
N MET A 308 7.09 25.38 2.34
CA MET A 308 6.08 26.39 2.67
C MET A 308 4.70 25.72 2.60
N LEU A 309 4.16 25.37 3.77
CA LEU A 309 2.81 24.83 3.88
C LEU A 309 1.80 25.95 3.57
N SER A 310 1.41 26.07 2.31
CA SER A 310 0.19 26.80 1.95
C SER A 310 -1.01 25.87 2.16
N PRO A 311 -2.10 26.33 2.81
CA PRO A 311 -3.25 25.52 3.24
C PRO A 311 -4.15 25.00 2.10
N SER A 312 -3.76 25.11 0.83
CA SER A 312 -4.56 24.55 -0.28
C SER A 312 -4.45 23.02 -0.31
N LEU A 313 -5.59 22.35 -0.05
CA LEU A 313 -5.75 20.89 -0.09
C LEU A 313 -5.64 20.31 -1.51
N PHE A 314 -5.84 21.14 -2.54
CA PHE A 314 -5.90 20.71 -3.94
C PHE A 314 -4.67 21.21 -4.70
N GLY A 315 -4.08 20.34 -5.52
CA GLY A 315 -3.07 20.71 -6.51
C GLY A 315 -3.70 21.42 -7.72
N PRO A 316 -2.89 21.91 -8.68
CA PRO A 316 -3.39 22.50 -9.92
C PRO A 316 -4.19 21.47 -10.70
N LYS A 317 -5.10 21.99 -11.54
CA LYS A 317 -5.80 21.16 -12.52
C LYS A 317 -4.78 20.47 -13.42
N LEU A 318 -5.04 19.21 -13.73
CA LEU A 318 -4.25 18.44 -14.69
C LEU A 318 -4.89 18.61 -16.07
N ASP A 319 -4.14 19.20 -17.00
CA ASP A 319 -4.66 19.54 -18.33
C ASP A 319 -4.52 18.40 -19.35
N VAL A 320 -3.66 17.42 -19.08
CA VAL A 320 -3.43 16.26 -19.96
C VAL A 320 -4.13 15.05 -19.37
N SER A 321 -5.10 14.50 -20.09
CA SER A 321 -5.83 13.28 -19.75
C SER A 321 -5.90 12.33 -20.95
N SER A 322 -6.04 11.03 -20.69
CA SER A 322 -6.24 9.98 -21.68
C SER A 322 -7.58 10.10 -22.42
N MET A 323 -8.53 10.87 -21.87
CA MET A 323 -9.84 11.16 -22.44
C MET A 323 -10.09 12.65 -22.38
N THR A 324 -10.79 13.22 -23.37
CA THR A 324 -11.30 14.58 -23.23
C THR A 324 -12.42 14.63 -22.20
N ASN A 325 -12.76 15.85 -21.74
CA ASN A 325 -13.86 16.04 -20.80
C ASN A 325 -15.18 15.53 -21.38
N GLU A 326 -15.39 15.79 -22.68
CA GLU A 326 -16.53 15.35 -23.45
C GLU A 326 -16.55 13.83 -23.61
N ASP A 327 -15.45 13.19 -24.01
CA ASP A 327 -15.38 11.73 -24.17
C ASP A 327 -15.70 11.00 -22.85
N TYR A 328 -15.17 11.48 -21.72
CA TYR A 328 -15.47 10.89 -20.41
C TYR A 328 -16.95 11.02 -20.07
N LYS A 329 -17.57 12.17 -20.34
CA LYS A 329 -19.00 12.38 -20.10
C LYS A 329 -19.87 11.50 -21.00
N GLU A 330 -19.49 11.31 -22.26
CA GLU A 330 -20.15 10.38 -23.17
C GLU A 330 -20.06 8.93 -22.66
N ALA A 331 -18.90 8.51 -22.17
CA ALA A 331 -18.73 7.21 -21.54
C ALA A 331 -19.61 7.04 -20.29
N VAL A 332 -19.76 8.08 -19.47
CA VAL A 332 -20.70 8.09 -18.33
C VAL A 332 -22.14 7.92 -18.80
N LEU A 333 -22.55 8.62 -19.87
CA LEU A 333 -23.90 8.49 -20.42
C LEU A 333 -24.15 7.07 -20.97
N ALA A 334 -23.19 6.50 -21.71
CA ALA A 334 -23.28 5.13 -22.21
C ALA A 334 -23.36 4.10 -21.06
N ALA A 335 -22.56 4.27 -20.01
CA ALA A 335 -22.65 3.45 -18.80
C ALA A 335 -24.05 3.52 -18.16
N LYS A 336 -24.67 4.69 -18.12
CA LYS A 336 -26.04 4.84 -17.61
C LYS A 336 -27.08 4.13 -18.47
N GLU A 337 -26.90 4.09 -19.78
CA GLU A 337 -27.79 3.31 -20.67
C GLU A 337 -27.75 1.82 -20.33
N HIS A 338 -26.55 1.26 -20.10
CA HIS A 338 -26.39 -0.13 -19.62
C HIS A 338 -27.04 -0.37 -18.26
N ILE A 339 -26.97 0.62 -17.35
CA ILE A 339 -27.64 0.52 -16.04
C ILE A 339 -29.17 0.50 -16.21
N LEU A 340 -29.71 1.38 -17.05
CA LEU A 340 -31.15 1.44 -17.33
C LEU A 340 -31.66 0.20 -18.07
N ALA A 341 -30.83 -0.41 -18.92
CA ALA A 341 -31.13 -1.67 -19.59
C ALA A 341 -31.10 -2.88 -18.63
N GLY A 342 -30.50 -2.72 -17.44
CA GLY A 342 -30.36 -3.78 -16.44
C GLY A 342 -29.15 -4.70 -16.65
N ASP A 343 -28.17 -4.29 -17.46
CA ASP A 343 -26.93 -5.04 -17.66
C ASP A 343 -26.05 -5.02 -16.41
N ILE A 344 -26.03 -3.87 -15.72
CA ILE A 344 -25.24 -3.58 -14.52
C ILE A 344 -26.05 -2.69 -13.56
N PHE A 345 -25.73 -2.75 -12.27
CA PHE A 345 -26.21 -1.82 -11.24
C PHE A 345 -25.28 -0.62 -11.06
N GLN A 346 -23.98 -0.85 -11.22
CA GLN A 346 -22.91 0.14 -11.09
C GLN A 346 -21.72 -0.27 -11.96
N ILE A 347 -20.99 0.73 -12.45
CA ILE A 347 -19.69 0.61 -13.08
C ILE A 347 -18.79 1.74 -12.59
N VAL A 348 -17.49 1.49 -12.44
CA VAL A 348 -16.52 2.50 -12.02
C VAL A 348 -15.65 2.83 -13.22
N LEU A 349 -15.89 3.98 -13.85
CA LEU A 349 -15.11 4.45 -14.99
C LEU A 349 -13.97 5.36 -14.52
N SER A 350 -12.84 5.27 -15.19
CA SER A 350 -11.64 6.03 -14.85
C SER A 350 -10.98 6.67 -16.07
N GLN A 351 -10.18 7.70 -15.79
CA GLN A 351 -9.35 8.37 -16.77
C GLN A 351 -7.96 8.61 -16.18
N ARG A 352 -6.94 8.63 -17.03
CA ARG A 352 -5.56 8.81 -16.62
C ARG A 352 -5.06 10.19 -16.98
N PHE A 353 -4.64 10.93 -15.97
CA PHE A 353 -3.97 12.21 -16.11
C PHE A 353 -2.46 12.04 -16.18
N GLU A 354 -1.80 12.95 -16.89
CA GLU A 354 -0.34 13.01 -16.97
C GLU A 354 0.19 14.34 -16.46
N ARG A 355 1.32 14.28 -15.75
CA ARG A 355 2.05 15.47 -15.33
C ARG A 355 3.55 15.27 -15.50
N ARG A 356 4.19 16.21 -16.18
CA ARG A 356 5.66 16.28 -16.24
C ARG A 356 6.23 16.95 -15.01
N THR A 357 7.37 16.47 -14.52
CA THR A 357 8.05 17.02 -13.33
C THR A 357 9.54 16.73 -13.33
N TYR A 358 10.33 17.58 -12.67
CA TYR A 358 11.76 17.33 -12.40
C TYR A 358 12.03 16.88 -10.96
N ALA A 359 10.99 16.76 -10.13
CA ALA A 359 11.10 16.19 -8.79
C ALA A 359 11.33 14.67 -8.90
N ASP A 360 12.21 14.14 -8.05
CA ASP A 360 12.45 12.69 -8.04
C ASP A 360 11.23 11.96 -7.43
N PRO A 361 10.81 10.79 -7.93
CA PRO A 361 9.70 10.03 -7.39
C PRO A 361 9.79 9.81 -5.87
N PHE A 362 10.99 9.66 -5.32
CA PHE A 362 11.15 9.50 -3.88
C PHE A 362 10.97 10.81 -3.11
N GLU A 363 11.33 11.96 -3.70
CA GLU A 363 11.00 13.28 -3.16
C GLU A 363 9.48 13.49 -3.16
N ILE A 364 8.81 13.06 -4.22
CA ILE A 364 7.34 13.09 -4.34
C ILE A 364 6.70 12.18 -3.27
N TYR A 365 7.24 10.98 -3.04
CA TYR A 365 6.81 10.12 -1.93
C TYR A 365 6.95 10.80 -0.57
N ARG A 366 8.10 11.45 -0.31
CA ARG A 366 8.33 12.19 0.93
C ARG A 366 7.31 13.31 1.13
N CYS A 367 6.93 14.00 0.06
CA CYS A 367 5.87 15.02 0.09
C CYS A 367 4.47 14.40 0.23
N LEU A 368 4.20 13.26 -0.40
CA LEU A 368 2.91 12.57 -0.31
C LEU A 368 2.59 12.14 1.13
N ARG A 369 3.60 11.70 1.89
CA ARG A 369 3.49 11.41 3.33
C ARG A 369 2.99 12.59 4.16
N VAL A 370 3.24 13.82 3.69
CA VAL A 370 2.80 15.06 4.35
C VAL A 370 1.42 15.47 3.85
N VAL A 371 1.19 15.40 2.53
CA VAL A 371 -0.03 15.90 1.89
C VAL A 371 -1.23 14.99 2.15
N ASN A 372 -1.05 13.68 2.08
CA ASN A 372 -2.14 12.72 2.20
C ASN A 372 -1.62 11.43 2.88
N PRO A 373 -1.47 11.42 4.21
CA PRO A 373 -1.13 10.20 4.93
C PRO A 373 -2.32 9.21 4.94
N SER A 374 -2.09 7.97 4.50
CA SER A 374 -3.12 6.92 4.44
C SER A 374 -2.67 5.61 5.10
N PRO A 375 -3.60 4.66 5.37
CA PRO A 375 -3.28 3.35 5.92
C PRO A 375 -2.27 2.53 5.11
N TYR A 376 -2.20 2.72 3.80
CA TYR A 376 -1.25 2.05 2.92
C TYR A 376 -0.43 3.06 2.11
N MET A 377 0.72 3.43 2.65
CA MET A 377 1.71 4.24 1.94
C MET A 377 2.78 3.33 1.35
N THR A 378 3.11 3.53 0.07
CA THR A 378 4.22 2.81 -0.54
C THR A 378 5.08 3.68 -1.43
N TYR A 379 6.38 3.42 -1.35
CA TYR A 379 7.31 3.64 -2.45
C TYR A 379 7.80 2.26 -2.90
N LEU A 380 7.33 1.79 -4.06
CA LEU A 380 7.66 0.48 -4.62
C LEU A 380 8.38 0.67 -5.94
N GLN A 381 9.65 0.28 -6.00
CA GLN A 381 10.39 0.15 -7.25
C GLN A 381 10.18 -1.26 -7.79
N ALA A 382 9.54 -1.35 -8.94
CA ALA A 382 9.37 -2.57 -9.70
C ALA A 382 10.08 -2.41 -11.06
N ARG A 383 10.41 -3.52 -11.70
CA ARG A 383 11.05 -3.46 -13.02
C ARG A 383 10.09 -2.83 -14.03
N GLY A 384 10.51 -1.72 -14.63
CA GLY A 384 9.72 -0.96 -15.61
C GLY A 384 8.89 0.19 -15.01
N CYS A 385 8.66 0.24 -13.70
CA CYS A 385 7.95 1.36 -13.08
C CYS A 385 8.19 1.53 -11.57
N ILE A 386 8.02 2.75 -11.10
CA ILE A 386 7.98 3.10 -9.68
C ILE A 386 6.55 3.49 -9.31
N LEU A 387 6.02 2.88 -8.26
CA LEU A 387 4.73 3.20 -7.68
C LEU A 387 4.93 4.06 -6.42
N VAL A 388 4.26 5.21 -6.39
CA VAL A 388 4.19 6.12 -5.25
C VAL A 388 2.73 6.21 -4.83
N ALA A 389 2.33 5.52 -3.77
CA ALA A 389 0.92 5.42 -3.39
C ALA A 389 0.61 5.88 -1.95
N SER A 390 -0.64 6.32 -1.79
CA SER A 390 -1.29 6.61 -0.52
C SER A 390 -2.72 6.07 -0.56
N SER A 391 -2.85 4.74 -0.53
CA SER A 391 -4.14 4.09 -0.69
C SER A 391 -4.94 4.08 0.62
N PRO A 392 -6.23 4.48 0.58
CA PRO A 392 -7.11 4.42 1.74
C PRO A 392 -7.69 3.03 1.99
N GLU A 393 -7.65 2.14 0.98
CA GLU A 393 -8.48 0.93 0.92
C GLU A 393 -7.64 -0.34 0.75
N ILE A 394 -8.09 -1.40 1.42
CA ILE A 394 -7.53 -2.74 1.32
C ILE A 394 -8.19 -3.49 0.16
N LEU A 395 -7.40 -4.22 -0.63
CA LEU A 395 -7.93 -5.13 -1.62
C LEU A 395 -8.39 -6.42 -0.94
N THR A 396 -7.47 -7.08 -0.25
CA THR A 396 -7.75 -8.25 0.58
C THR A 396 -6.60 -8.48 1.58
N ARG A 397 -6.93 -9.06 2.73
CA ARG A 397 -5.95 -9.50 3.73
C ARG A 397 -6.28 -10.90 4.19
N VAL A 398 -5.24 -11.69 4.38
CA VAL A 398 -5.29 -12.99 5.04
C VAL A 398 -4.35 -12.93 6.24
N LYS A 399 -4.88 -13.11 7.44
CA LYS A 399 -4.06 -13.22 8.65
C LYS A 399 -4.52 -14.42 9.47
N LYS A 400 -3.62 -15.36 9.74
CA LYS A 400 -3.93 -16.60 10.49
C LYS A 400 -5.19 -17.27 9.94
N ASN A 401 -5.22 -17.52 8.62
CA ASN A 401 -6.33 -18.13 7.87
C ASN A 401 -7.65 -17.34 7.85
N LYS A 402 -7.69 -16.12 8.41
CA LYS A 402 -8.86 -15.23 8.35
C LYS A 402 -8.73 -14.27 7.17
N ILE A 403 -9.65 -14.39 6.22
CA ILE A 403 -9.81 -13.46 5.09
C ILE A 403 -10.54 -12.22 5.60
N THR A 404 -10.10 -11.04 5.18
CA THR A 404 -10.73 -9.76 5.47
C THR A 404 -10.80 -8.93 4.19
N ASN A 405 -12.01 -8.51 3.84
CA ASN A 405 -12.28 -7.49 2.84
C ASN A 405 -13.01 -6.33 3.53
N ARG A 406 -12.66 -5.09 3.16
CA ARG A 406 -13.23 -3.89 3.76
C ARG A 406 -13.58 -2.87 2.68
N PRO A 407 -14.76 -2.96 2.06
CA PRO A 407 -15.19 -1.96 1.10
C PRO A 407 -15.36 -0.61 1.79
N LEU A 408 -14.95 0.43 1.09
CA LEU A 408 -15.19 1.82 1.46
C LEU A 408 -16.09 2.47 0.42
N ALA A 409 -17.12 3.17 0.86
CA ALA A 409 -17.99 3.98 0.02
C ALA A 409 -18.50 5.18 0.80
N GLY A 410 -19.10 6.15 0.11
CA GLY A 410 -19.57 7.39 0.73
C GLY A 410 -18.41 8.24 1.25
N THR A 411 -18.22 9.43 0.67
CA THR A 411 -17.13 10.32 1.10
C THR A 411 -17.69 11.68 1.47
N VAL A 412 -17.39 12.14 2.68
CA VAL A 412 -17.65 13.53 3.07
C VAL A 412 -16.39 14.13 3.70
N ARG A 413 -16.23 15.45 3.56
CA ARG A 413 -15.14 16.18 4.20
C ARG A 413 -15.24 16.09 5.73
N ARG A 414 -14.11 16.22 6.42
CA ARG A 414 -14.11 16.44 7.87
C ARG A 414 -14.75 17.79 8.22
N GLY A 415 -15.45 17.83 9.34
CA GLY A 415 -15.95 19.06 9.95
C GLY A 415 -14.79 19.92 10.48
N LYS A 416 -14.98 21.24 10.53
CA LYS A 416 -13.99 22.15 11.13
C LYS A 416 -14.03 22.09 12.65
N THR A 417 -15.16 21.66 13.22
CA THR A 417 -15.34 21.41 14.65
C THR A 417 -15.88 19.99 14.87
N PRO A 418 -15.71 19.41 16.08
CA PRO A 418 -16.28 18.10 16.40
C PRO A 418 -17.80 18.02 16.19
N GLU A 419 -18.53 19.11 16.45
CA GLU A 419 -19.98 19.18 16.25
C GLU A 419 -20.34 19.15 14.76
N GLU A 420 -19.62 19.93 13.92
CA GLU A 420 -19.80 19.87 12.46
C GLU A 420 -19.45 18.47 11.92
N ASP A 421 -18.40 17.85 12.45
CA ASP A 421 -17.96 16.50 12.04
C ASP A 421 -19.03 15.45 12.34
N LEU A 422 -19.68 15.53 13.51
CA LEU A 422 -20.81 14.66 13.87
C LEU A 422 -22.05 14.91 13.03
N VAL A 423 -22.34 16.16 12.65
CA VAL A 423 -23.44 16.46 11.72
C VAL A 423 -23.19 15.83 10.36
N LEU A 424 -22.00 16.02 9.80
CA LEU A 424 -21.61 15.44 8.50
C LEU A 424 -21.61 13.91 8.52
N GLU A 425 -21.20 13.30 9.64
CA GLU A 425 -21.29 11.85 9.85
C GLU A 425 -22.75 11.37 9.78
N ASN A 426 -23.65 12.03 10.52
CA ASN A 426 -25.07 11.69 10.53
C ASN A 426 -25.72 11.93 9.17
N GLU A 427 -25.36 13.00 8.46
CA GLU A 427 -25.83 13.26 7.10
C GLU A 427 -25.40 12.12 6.15
N LEU A 428 -24.13 11.70 6.21
CA LEU A 428 -23.61 10.61 5.39
C LEU A 428 -24.31 9.27 5.66
N LEU A 429 -24.54 8.93 6.94
CA LEU A 429 -25.24 7.70 7.32
C LEU A 429 -26.75 7.71 7.03
N ASN A 430 -27.34 8.89 6.80
CA ASN A 430 -28.75 9.04 6.42
C ASN A 430 -28.93 9.25 4.90
N ASP A 431 -27.84 9.41 4.15
CA ASP A 431 -27.89 9.47 2.69
C ASP A 431 -28.22 8.07 2.13
N LYS A 432 -29.49 7.91 1.75
CA LYS A 432 -30.02 6.65 1.20
C LYS A 432 -29.28 6.19 -0.05
N LYS A 433 -28.73 7.11 -0.86
CA LYS A 433 -27.96 6.76 -2.06
C LYS A 433 -26.64 6.11 -1.64
N GLN A 434 -25.88 6.80 -0.79
CA GLN A 434 -24.57 6.33 -0.33
C GLN A 434 -24.67 5.02 0.45
N CYS A 435 -25.68 4.88 1.31
CA CYS A 435 -25.91 3.64 2.04
C CYS A 435 -26.30 2.47 1.11
N ALA A 436 -27.12 2.71 0.08
CA ALA A 436 -27.50 1.66 -0.87
C ALA A 436 -26.30 1.18 -1.70
N GLU A 437 -25.48 2.11 -2.20
CA GLU A 437 -24.23 1.81 -2.90
C GLU A 437 -23.29 0.99 -2.01
N HIS A 438 -23.11 1.44 -0.77
CA HIS A 438 -22.25 0.75 0.20
C HIS A 438 -22.73 -0.68 0.50
N ILE A 439 -24.03 -0.89 0.70
CA ILE A 439 -24.58 -2.23 0.95
C ILE A 439 -24.34 -3.16 -0.24
N MET A 440 -24.51 -2.67 -1.46
CA MET A 440 -24.21 -3.45 -2.67
C MET A 440 -22.73 -3.87 -2.74
N LEU A 441 -21.81 -2.98 -2.36
CA LEU A 441 -20.38 -3.28 -2.29
C LEU A 441 -20.06 -4.30 -1.19
N VAL A 442 -20.77 -4.24 -0.06
CA VAL A 442 -20.67 -5.26 1.01
C VAL A 442 -21.10 -6.62 0.48
N ASP A 443 -22.19 -6.70 -0.29
CA ASP A 443 -22.65 -7.96 -0.87
C ASP A 443 -21.69 -8.52 -1.93
N LEU A 444 -21.06 -7.65 -2.73
CA LEU A 444 -19.96 -8.04 -3.62
C LEU A 444 -18.78 -8.62 -2.83
N GLY A 445 -18.35 -7.93 -1.75
CA GLY A 445 -17.29 -8.40 -0.88
C GLY A 445 -17.62 -9.74 -0.21
N ARG A 446 -18.89 -9.96 0.19
CA ARG A 446 -19.37 -11.24 0.71
C ARG A 446 -19.29 -12.35 -0.34
N ASN A 447 -19.63 -12.07 -1.59
CA ASN A 447 -19.53 -13.03 -2.68
C ASN A 447 -18.07 -13.41 -2.96
N ASP A 448 -17.16 -12.43 -2.98
CA ASP A 448 -15.73 -12.68 -3.22
C ASP A 448 -15.08 -13.49 -2.09
N VAL A 449 -15.31 -13.07 -0.83
CA VAL A 449 -14.85 -13.83 0.34
C VAL A 449 -15.47 -15.22 0.37
N GLY A 450 -16.75 -15.35 0.01
CA GLY A 450 -17.48 -16.62 0.02
C GLY A 450 -16.97 -17.68 -0.96
N LYS A 451 -16.38 -17.28 -2.10
CA LYS A 451 -15.82 -18.23 -3.09
C LYS A 451 -14.66 -19.07 -2.52
N VAL A 452 -13.94 -18.54 -1.56
CA VAL A 452 -12.69 -19.10 -1.02
C VAL A 452 -12.74 -19.36 0.49
N SER A 453 -13.93 -19.25 1.08
CA SER A 453 -14.14 -19.44 2.52
C SER A 453 -14.89 -20.72 2.83
N LYS A 454 -14.64 -21.30 4.01
CA LYS A 454 -15.41 -22.43 4.55
C LYS A 454 -16.91 -22.09 4.61
N PRO A 455 -17.81 -23.01 4.20
CA PRO A 455 -19.25 -22.78 4.28
C PRO A 455 -19.70 -22.34 5.68
N GLY A 456 -20.47 -21.26 5.75
CA GLY A 456 -20.97 -20.70 7.01
C GLY A 456 -19.97 -19.85 7.82
N SER A 457 -18.71 -19.71 7.38
CA SER A 457 -17.72 -18.87 8.07
C SER A 457 -17.82 -17.38 7.72
N VAL A 458 -18.42 -17.04 6.58
CA VAL A 458 -18.51 -15.65 6.08
C VAL A 458 -19.41 -14.80 6.96
N LYS A 459 -18.88 -13.68 7.46
CA LYS A 459 -19.58 -12.76 8.38
C LYS A 459 -19.34 -11.31 7.99
N VAL A 460 -20.34 -10.47 8.21
CA VAL A 460 -20.18 -9.01 8.22
C VAL A 460 -19.96 -8.59 9.66
N GLU A 461 -18.70 -8.39 10.07
CA GLU A 461 -18.34 -8.08 11.46
C GLU A 461 -18.70 -6.64 11.86
N LYS A 462 -18.59 -5.72 10.91
CA LYS A 462 -18.95 -4.31 11.07
C LYS A 462 -19.70 -3.87 9.82
N LEU A 463 -20.87 -3.25 10.00
CA LEU A 463 -21.70 -2.75 8.91
C LEU A 463 -21.89 -1.24 9.07
N MET A 464 -21.66 -0.49 7.99
CA MET A 464 -21.80 0.97 7.89
C MET A 464 -21.18 1.75 9.05
N ASN A 465 -19.95 1.39 9.44
CA ASN A 465 -19.19 2.15 10.43
C ASN A 465 -18.45 3.31 9.76
N ILE A 466 -18.27 4.41 10.47
CA ILE A 466 -17.57 5.57 9.92
C ILE A 466 -16.09 5.50 10.25
N GLU A 467 -15.25 5.61 9.22
CA GLU A 467 -13.80 5.73 9.35
C GLU A 467 -13.36 7.15 9.02
N ARG A 468 -12.70 7.81 9.98
CA ARG A 468 -12.27 9.21 9.88
C ARG A 468 -10.80 9.32 9.53
N TYR A 469 -10.51 9.88 8.37
CA TYR A 469 -9.17 10.20 7.88
C TYR A 469 -8.87 11.69 8.11
N SER A 470 -7.67 12.13 7.73
CA SER A 470 -7.20 13.50 7.99
C SER A 470 -8.07 14.59 7.35
N HIS A 471 -8.65 14.32 6.18
CA HIS A 471 -9.42 15.32 5.41
C HIS A 471 -10.84 14.87 5.05
N VAL A 472 -11.11 13.57 5.12
CA VAL A 472 -12.39 12.96 4.75
C VAL A 472 -12.79 11.88 5.74
N MET A 473 -14.05 11.50 5.74
CA MET A 473 -14.54 10.28 6.39
C MET A 473 -15.31 9.42 5.38
N HIS A 474 -15.29 8.10 5.61
CA HIS A 474 -15.91 7.11 4.74
C HIS A 474 -16.84 6.16 5.49
N ILE A 475 -17.89 5.69 4.80
CA ILE A 475 -18.64 4.50 5.25
C ILE A 475 -17.76 3.28 4.98
N SER A 476 -17.57 2.46 6.01
CA SER A 476 -16.74 1.26 6.00
C SER A 476 -17.54 0.07 6.50
N SER A 477 -17.27 -1.11 5.95
CA SER A 477 -17.78 -2.36 6.48
C SER A 477 -16.73 -3.43 6.38
N THR A 478 -16.72 -4.38 7.32
CA THR A 478 -15.72 -5.44 7.37
C THR A 478 -16.40 -6.77 7.13
N VAL A 479 -16.05 -7.41 6.02
CA VAL A 479 -16.46 -8.77 5.66
C VAL A 479 -15.30 -9.71 5.93
N THR A 480 -15.57 -10.79 6.67
CA THR A 480 -14.57 -11.79 7.04
C THR A 480 -15.01 -13.19 6.69
N GLY A 481 -14.05 -14.10 6.54
CA GLY A 481 -14.28 -15.53 6.30
C GLY A 481 -13.06 -16.33 6.73
N GLU A 482 -13.23 -17.63 6.93
CA GLU A 482 -12.11 -18.56 7.18
C GLU A 482 -11.76 -19.25 5.87
N ILE A 483 -10.49 -19.18 5.46
CA ILE A 483 -10.03 -19.79 4.20
C ILE A 483 -10.33 -21.30 4.17
N LEU A 484 -10.67 -21.85 3.00
CA LEU A 484 -10.76 -23.29 2.79
C LEU A 484 -9.40 -23.98 3.03
N ASP A 485 -9.41 -25.20 3.58
CA ASP A 485 -8.20 -25.89 4.04
C ASP A 485 -7.22 -26.26 2.89
N ASP A 486 -7.73 -26.39 1.68
CA ASP A 486 -6.98 -26.70 0.46
C ASP A 486 -6.54 -25.46 -0.34
N LEU A 487 -6.90 -24.26 0.13
CA LEU A 487 -6.59 -23.00 -0.53
C LEU A 487 -5.51 -22.20 0.20
N THR A 488 -4.86 -21.32 -0.55
CA THR A 488 -3.80 -20.43 -0.06
C THR A 488 -4.18 -18.97 -0.25
N SER A 489 -3.38 -18.04 0.31
CA SER A 489 -3.56 -16.61 0.09
C SER A 489 -3.51 -16.20 -1.38
N TRP A 490 -2.81 -16.96 -2.23
CA TRP A 490 -2.81 -16.78 -3.68
C TRP A 490 -4.21 -16.99 -4.29
N ASP A 491 -4.94 -18.02 -3.84
CA ASP A 491 -6.30 -18.31 -4.31
C ASP A 491 -7.28 -17.23 -3.83
N VAL A 492 -7.10 -16.74 -2.60
CA VAL A 492 -7.87 -15.60 -2.06
C VAL A 492 -7.66 -14.35 -2.89
N LEU A 493 -6.41 -14.07 -3.29
CA LEU A 493 -6.08 -12.92 -4.14
C LEU A 493 -6.77 -13.01 -5.51
N ARG A 494 -6.74 -14.18 -6.16
CA ARG A 494 -7.45 -14.41 -7.44
C ARG A 494 -8.95 -14.16 -7.33
N ALA A 495 -9.57 -14.61 -6.25
CA ALA A 495 -11.01 -14.41 -6.04
C ALA A 495 -11.38 -12.94 -5.78
N ALA A 496 -10.47 -12.17 -5.18
CA ALA A 496 -10.68 -10.77 -4.84
C ALA A 496 -10.42 -9.79 -6.00
N LEU A 497 -9.56 -10.16 -6.97
CA LEU A 497 -9.13 -9.26 -8.05
C LEU A 497 -10.18 -9.13 -9.19
N PRO A 498 -10.48 -7.90 -9.66
CA PRO A 498 -10.45 -6.64 -8.92
C PRO A 498 -11.65 -6.56 -7.96
N VAL A 499 -11.59 -5.67 -6.98
CA VAL A 499 -12.71 -5.47 -6.04
C VAL A 499 -13.85 -4.68 -6.70
N GLY A 500 -15.05 -4.84 -6.14
CA GLY A 500 -16.26 -4.17 -6.65
C GLY A 500 -16.18 -2.65 -6.66
N THR A 501 -15.46 -2.04 -5.71
CA THR A 501 -15.31 -0.58 -5.55
C THR A 501 -14.58 0.10 -6.70
N VAL A 502 -13.92 -0.66 -7.58
CA VAL A 502 -13.19 -0.14 -8.75
C VAL A 502 -13.59 -0.80 -10.06
N SER A 503 -14.54 -1.72 -10.03
CA SER A 503 -15.06 -2.40 -11.22
C SER A 503 -16.54 -2.10 -11.38
N GLY A 504 -17.38 -2.77 -10.61
CA GLY A 504 -18.83 -2.56 -10.60
C GLY A 504 -19.60 -3.82 -10.21
N ALA A 505 -20.90 -3.80 -10.45
CA ALA A 505 -21.82 -4.88 -10.11
C ALA A 505 -22.82 -5.11 -11.26
N PRO A 506 -23.00 -6.33 -11.78
CA PRO A 506 -22.18 -7.53 -11.59
C PRO A 506 -20.74 -7.36 -12.10
N LYS A 507 -19.76 -7.85 -11.33
CA LYS A 507 -18.31 -7.58 -11.55
C LYS A 507 -17.84 -7.84 -12.98
N VAL A 508 -18.06 -9.05 -13.50
CA VAL A 508 -17.55 -9.45 -14.84
C VAL A 508 -18.16 -8.59 -15.94
N LYS A 509 -19.47 -8.30 -15.88
CA LYS A 509 -20.13 -7.48 -16.90
C LYS A 509 -19.67 -6.02 -16.86
N ALA A 510 -19.47 -5.48 -15.65
CA ALA A 510 -18.90 -4.14 -15.50
C ALA A 510 -17.48 -4.06 -16.09
N MET A 511 -16.65 -5.09 -15.91
CA MET A 511 -15.31 -5.12 -16.52
C MET A 511 -15.32 -5.22 -18.04
N GLU A 512 -16.23 -6.00 -18.64
CA GLU A 512 -16.42 -6.02 -20.11
C GLU A 512 -16.72 -4.61 -20.63
N LEU A 513 -17.64 -3.89 -19.95
CA LEU A 513 -18.00 -2.52 -20.33
C LEU A 513 -16.89 -1.50 -20.05
N ILE A 514 -16.06 -1.69 -19.02
CA ILE A 514 -14.87 -0.88 -18.79
C ILE A 514 -13.91 -1.01 -19.99
N ASP A 515 -13.70 -2.23 -20.49
CA ASP A 515 -12.84 -2.46 -21.67
C ASP A 515 -13.41 -1.80 -22.95
N GLU A 516 -14.73 -1.65 -23.04
CA GLU A 516 -15.39 -0.97 -24.17
C GLU A 516 -15.34 0.57 -24.05
N LEU A 517 -15.45 1.10 -22.83
CA LEU A 517 -15.61 2.53 -22.56
C LEU A 517 -14.30 3.26 -22.22
N GLU A 518 -13.27 2.56 -21.74
CA GLU A 518 -11.94 3.14 -21.46
C GLU A 518 -10.97 2.97 -22.64
N VAL A 519 -10.15 3.98 -22.88
CA VAL A 519 -9.30 4.06 -24.08
C VAL A 519 -8.03 3.20 -23.97
N THR A 520 -7.53 2.96 -22.75
CA THR A 520 -6.24 2.30 -22.52
C THR A 520 -6.29 1.36 -21.31
N ARG A 521 -5.38 0.38 -21.25
CA ARG A 521 -5.27 -0.52 -20.10
C ARG A 521 -4.98 0.26 -18.82
N ARG A 522 -5.59 -0.16 -17.70
CA ARG A 522 -5.41 0.46 -16.38
C ARG A 522 -4.03 0.22 -15.79
N GLY A 523 -3.39 -0.92 -16.08
CA GLY A 523 -2.09 -1.25 -15.50
C GLY A 523 -2.19 -1.29 -13.96
N PRO A 524 -1.25 -0.71 -13.20
CA PRO A 524 -1.30 -0.75 -11.74
C PRO A 524 -2.58 -0.20 -11.11
N TYR A 525 -3.23 0.80 -11.71
CA TYR A 525 -4.44 1.41 -11.15
C TYR A 525 -5.57 0.38 -10.99
N SER A 526 -6.26 0.38 -9.85
CA SER A 526 -7.32 -0.61 -9.51
C SER A 526 -6.86 -2.07 -9.39
N GLY A 527 -5.56 -2.33 -9.55
CA GLY A 527 -4.92 -3.56 -9.13
C GLY A 527 -4.59 -3.53 -7.64
N GLY A 528 -3.58 -4.28 -7.20
CA GLY A 528 -3.13 -4.31 -5.81
C GLY A 528 -1.62 -4.17 -5.65
N PHE A 529 -1.17 -3.67 -4.50
CA PHE A 529 0.23 -3.71 -4.09
C PHE A 529 0.33 -4.14 -2.62
N GLY A 530 1.40 -4.85 -2.27
CA GLY A 530 1.59 -5.34 -0.90
C GLY A 530 2.45 -6.59 -0.88
N GLY A 531 2.24 -7.45 0.11
CA GLY A 531 3.05 -8.65 0.28
C GLY A 531 2.31 -9.89 0.77
N ILE A 532 2.92 -11.03 0.48
CA ILE A 532 2.55 -12.37 0.97
C ILE A 532 3.76 -12.92 1.72
N SER A 533 3.61 -13.10 3.02
CA SER A 533 4.67 -13.58 3.91
C SER A 533 4.97 -15.06 3.69
N PHE A 534 6.16 -15.49 4.12
CA PHE A 534 6.54 -16.90 4.06
C PHE A 534 5.54 -17.83 4.77
N ASN A 535 4.93 -17.37 5.87
CA ASN A 535 3.92 -18.11 6.63
C ASN A 535 2.52 -18.14 5.97
N GLY A 536 2.35 -17.55 4.78
CA GLY A 536 1.10 -17.51 4.04
C GLY A 536 0.19 -16.31 4.37
N ASP A 537 0.49 -15.51 5.39
CA ASP A 537 -0.23 -14.26 5.65
C ASP A 537 -0.07 -13.30 4.47
N MET A 538 -1.10 -12.51 4.17
CA MET A 538 -1.15 -11.61 3.02
C MET A 538 -1.78 -10.28 3.40
N ASP A 539 -1.21 -9.19 2.93
CA ASP A 539 -1.80 -7.85 3.04
C ASP A 539 -1.58 -7.08 1.74
N ILE A 540 -2.64 -6.95 0.93
CA ILE A 540 -2.64 -6.27 -0.35
C ILE A 540 -3.58 -5.07 -0.28
N ALA A 541 -3.01 -3.88 -0.47
CA ALA A 541 -3.74 -2.64 -0.63
C ALA A 541 -4.26 -2.51 -2.07
N LEU A 542 -5.40 -1.85 -2.24
CA LEU A 542 -5.90 -1.50 -3.56
C LEU A 542 -5.06 -0.35 -4.12
N ALA A 543 -4.66 -0.41 -5.39
CA ALA A 543 -3.82 0.59 -6.04
C ALA A 543 -4.63 1.85 -6.44
N LEU A 544 -5.17 2.53 -5.44
CA LEU A 544 -5.81 3.84 -5.53
C LEU A 544 -4.84 4.92 -5.06
N ARG A 545 -5.10 6.16 -5.47
CA ARG A 545 -4.25 7.32 -5.13
C ARG A 545 -2.75 6.98 -5.31
N THR A 546 -2.44 6.42 -6.47
CA THR A 546 -1.12 5.94 -6.85
C THR A 546 -0.62 6.73 -8.04
N ILE A 547 0.62 7.23 -7.95
CA ILE A 547 1.36 7.80 -9.07
C ILE A 547 2.27 6.70 -9.62
N VAL A 548 2.20 6.48 -10.93
CA VAL A 548 3.06 5.51 -11.63
C VAL A 548 4.07 6.27 -12.46
N PHE A 549 5.36 6.02 -12.22
CA PHE A 549 6.46 6.54 -13.01
C PHE A 549 7.08 5.41 -13.82
N PRO A 550 6.89 5.34 -15.15
CA PRO A 550 7.63 4.41 -15.99
C PRO A 550 9.13 4.65 -15.87
N THR A 551 9.92 3.57 -15.78
CA THR A 551 11.39 3.65 -15.71
C THR A 551 12.08 3.35 -17.03
N SER A 552 11.38 2.65 -17.95
CA SER A 552 11.90 2.38 -19.30
C SER A 552 12.27 3.66 -20.02
N THR A 553 13.43 3.67 -20.69
CA THR A 553 13.90 4.79 -21.50
C THR A 553 12.87 5.11 -22.58
N ARG A 554 12.16 6.22 -22.46
CA ARG A 554 11.39 6.76 -23.59
C ARG A 554 12.34 7.54 -24.50
N TYR A 555 12.29 7.25 -25.80
CA TYR A 555 13.03 7.98 -26.83
C TYR A 555 12.35 9.31 -27.23
N ASP A 556 11.23 9.67 -26.58
CA ASP A 556 10.47 10.89 -26.83
C ASP A 556 11.06 12.12 -26.10
N THR A 557 11.96 11.92 -25.14
CA THR A 557 12.73 13.01 -24.55
C THR A 557 13.92 13.33 -25.45
N MET A 558 13.95 14.54 -26.01
CA MET A 558 15.02 15.05 -26.89
C MET A 558 16.40 15.15 -26.20
N TYR A 559 16.50 14.78 -24.93
CA TYR A 559 17.71 14.90 -24.11
C TYR A 559 18.31 13.52 -23.78
N SER A 560 19.54 13.30 -24.24
CA SER A 560 20.40 12.24 -23.70
C SER A 560 20.99 12.72 -22.37
N TYR A 561 20.61 12.08 -21.27
CA TYR A 561 21.15 12.38 -19.95
C TYR A 561 22.54 11.73 -19.78
N ALA A 562 23.56 12.34 -20.37
CA ALA A 562 24.96 11.94 -20.18
C ALA A 562 25.57 12.52 -18.88
N ASP A 563 24.86 13.45 -18.21
CA ASP A 563 25.33 14.17 -17.04
C ASP A 563 24.54 13.77 -15.79
N VAL A 564 25.20 13.07 -14.87
CA VAL A 564 24.65 12.58 -13.59
C VAL A 564 24.21 13.73 -12.68
N SER A 565 24.66 14.97 -12.95
CA SER A 565 24.36 16.14 -12.12
C SER A 565 23.04 16.85 -12.46
N LYS A 566 22.38 16.52 -13.58
CA LYS A 566 21.14 17.18 -14.00
C LYS A 566 19.91 16.33 -13.66
N ARG A 567 18.92 16.97 -13.02
CA ARG A 567 17.60 16.38 -12.81
C ARG A 567 17.00 15.98 -14.17
N ARG A 568 16.45 14.77 -14.25
CA ARG A 568 15.69 14.32 -15.41
C ARG A 568 14.23 14.73 -15.32
N GLU A 569 13.61 14.93 -16.47
CA GLU A 569 12.17 15.05 -16.54
C GLU A 569 11.54 13.66 -16.32
N TRP A 570 10.46 13.62 -15.57
CA TRP A 570 9.64 12.47 -15.27
C TRP A 570 8.23 12.71 -15.73
N VAL A 571 7.57 11.65 -16.22
CA VAL A 571 6.13 11.66 -16.50
C VAL A 571 5.43 10.90 -15.38
N ALA A 572 4.68 11.63 -14.56
CA ALA A 572 3.83 11.10 -13.52
C ALA A 572 2.47 10.73 -14.13
N HIS A 573 2.12 9.44 -14.12
CA HIS A 573 0.80 8.98 -14.50
C HIS A 573 -0.10 8.86 -13.27
N ILE A 574 -1.24 9.55 -13.29
CA ILE A 574 -2.19 9.63 -12.18
C ILE A 574 -3.56 9.21 -12.70
N GLN A 575 -4.05 8.04 -12.29
CA GLN A 575 -5.36 7.56 -12.73
C GLN A 575 -6.38 7.66 -11.59
N ALA A 576 -7.58 8.13 -11.93
CA ALA A 576 -8.69 8.32 -11.00
C ALA A 576 -10.02 8.00 -11.67
N GLY A 577 -10.96 7.47 -10.88
CA GLY A 577 -12.26 7.01 -11.35
C GLY A 577 -13.39 7.37 -10.40
N ALA A 578 -14.61 7.26 -10.91
CA ALA A 578 -15.85 7.59 -10.23
C ALA A 578 -16.88 6.47 -10.42
N GLY A 579 -17.69 6.22 -9.40
CA GLY A 579 -18.73 5.20 -9.41
C GLY A 579 -19.98 5.72 -10.11
N ILE A 580 -20.34 5.11 -11.22
CA ILE A 580 -21.48 5.50 -12.04
C ILE A 580 -22.70 4.66 -11.66
N VAL A 581 -23.77 5.35 -11.30
CA VAL A 581 -25.08 4.81 -10.97
C VAL A 581 -26.16 5.49 -11.81
N ALA A 582 -27.41 5.01 -11.75
CA ALA A 582 -28.50 5.49 -12.61
C ALA A 582 -28.77 7.00 -12.52
N ASP A 583 -28.50 7.62 -11.37
CA ASP A 583 -28.70 9.05 -11.10
C ASP A 583 -27.40 9.87 -11.18
N SER A 584 -26.28 9.28 -11.58
CA SER A 584 -25.00 10.00 -11.75
C SER A 584 -25.12 11.15 -12.76
N ASN A 585 -24.46 12.27 -12.47
CA ASN A 585 -24.39 13.43 -13.35
C ASN A 585 -22.99 13.49 -14.00
N PRO A 586 -22.86 13.45 -15.34
CA PRO A 586 -21.56 13.39 -16.00
C PRO A 586 -20.57 14.50 -15.61
N ASP A 587 -21.04 15.73 -15.38
CA ASP A 587 -20.18 16.84 -14.93
C ASP A 587 -19.65 16.61 -13.51
N ASP A 588 -20.45 16.00 -12.64
CA ASP A 588 -20.08 15.74 -11.25
C ASP A 588 -19.03 14.62 -11.18
N GLU A 589 -19.22 13.54 -11.95
CA GLU A 589 -18.29 12.41 -12.00
C GLU A 589 -16.93 12.80 -12.59
N GLN A 590 -16.92 13.64 -13.63
CA GLN A 590 -15.69 14.23 -14.17
C GLN A 590 -14.95 15.05 -13.10
N ARG A 591 -15.65 15.91 -12.36
CA ARG A 591 -15.04 16.69 -11.27
C ARG A 591 -14.53 15.80 -10.15
N GLU A 592 -15.20 14.68 -9.87
CA GLU A 592 -14.74 13.71 -8.88
C GLU A 592 -13.40 13.07 -9.28
N CYS A 593 -13.23 12.66 -10.54
CA CYS A 593 -11.95 12.19 -11.07
C CYS A 593 -10.84 13.24 -10.90
N GLU A 594 -11.11 14.49 -11.30
CA GLU A 594 -10.16 15.60 -11.17
C GLU A 594 -9.77 15.85 -9.71
N ASN A 595 -10.74 15.88 -8.79
CA ASN A 595 -10.53 16.09 -7.35
C ASN A 595 -9.71 14.96 -6.72
N LYS A 596 -9.97 13.70 -7.11
CA LYS A 596 -9.21 12.52 -6.63
C LYS A 596 -7.76 12.58 -7.10
N ALA A 597 -7.50 13.07 -8.32
CA ALA A 597 -6.15 13.25 -8.86
C ALA A 597 -5.41 14.46 -8.24
N ALA A 598 -6.13 15.52 -7.88
CA ALA A 598 -5.56 16.78 -7.39
C ALA A 598 -4.73 16.62 -6.10
N GLY A 599 -5.08 15.67 -5.22
CA GLY A 599 -4.28 15.38 -4.02
C GLY A 599 -2.87 14.85 -4.33
N LEU A 600 -2.75 14.06 -5.41
CA LEU A 600 -1.45 13.57 -5.89
C LEU A 600 -0.68 14.66 -6.63
N ALA A 601 -1.37 15.47 -7.44
CA ALA A 601 -0.76 16.63 -8.09
C ALA A 601 -0.17 17.60 -7.05
N ARG A 602 -0.83 17.79 -5.91
CA ARG A 602 -0.32 18.62 -4.80
C ARG A 602 1.01 18.11 -4.24
N ALA A 603 1.17 16.79 -4.11
CA ALA A 603 2.42 16.20 -3.67
C ALA A 603 3.56 16.46 -4.65
N ILE A 604 3.27 16.50 -5.96
CA ILE A 604 4.24 16.87 -6.99
C ILE A 604 4.61 18.35 -6.88
N ASP A 605 3.65 19.28 -6.73
CA ASP A 605 3.97 20.71 -6.54
C ASP A 605 4.86 20.94 -5.33
N LEU A 606 4.54 20.25 -4.24
CA LEU A 606 5.27 20.37 -3.00
C LEU A 606 6.71 19.89 -3.19
N ALA A 607 6.90 18.80 -3.93
CA ALA A 607 8.23 18.30 -4.24
C ALA A 607 9.00 19.27 -5.16
N GLU A 608 8.37 19.81 -6.19
CA GLU A 608 9.01 20.78 -7.10
C GLU A 608 9.43 22.06 -6.37
N SER A 609 8.52 22.64 -5.58
CA SER A 609 8.83 23.84 -4.78
C SER A 609 9.87 23.56 -3.69
N SER A 610 9.88 22.36 -3.09
CA SER A 610 10.80 22.05 -1.99
C SER A 610 12.21 21.68 -2.47
N PHE A 611 12.33 21.03 -3.63
CA PHE A 611 13.57 20.37 -4.04
C PHE A 611 14.11 20.79 -5.41
N VAL A 612 13.28 21.35 -6.30
CA VAL A 612 13.66 21.69 -7.68
C VAL A 612 13.87 23.20 -7.86
N ASN A 613 12.87 24.02 -7.52
CA ASN A 613 12.80 25.45 -7.86
C ASN A 613 13.66 26.36 -6.94
N LYS A 614 14.88 25.92 -6.61
CA LYS A 614 15.79 26.65 -5.72
C LYS A 614 16.64 27.70 -6.44
#